data_AF-A0A7G7YQ81-F1
#
_entry.id   AF-A0A7G7YQ81-F1
#
_cell.length_a   1.000
_cell.length_b   1.000
_cell.length_c   1.000
_cell.angle_alpha   90.00
_cell.angle_beta   90.00
_cell.angle_gamma   90.00
#
_symmetry.space_group_name_H-M   'P 1'
#
loop_
_entity.id
_entity.type
_entity.pdbx_description
1 polymer ?
#
loop_
_entity_poly.entity_id
_entity_poly.type
_entity_poly.pdbx_seq_one_letter_code
_entity_poly.pdbx_strand_id
1 'polypeptide(L)'
;MSDNAHGTLILLRHGQSEWNASNQFTGWVDVRLTEKGREEAKRGGQMLKEAGLKPTILYTSLLRRAITTANIALDEADLHWIPVIRNWRLNERHYGALQGLNKAETKEKYGEEQFMSWRRSYDTPPPAIDVDNEYAQTNEARYADLDEIPRTECLLDVVKRFIPYYEEEIAPRVARGETVLVAAHGNSLRALVKYLDNISDEDIAALNIPTGIPLVYKIDANGTVMNPGGEYLDPEAAAAGAAAVAAQGEAK
;
A
#
# COMPACT_ATOMS: atom_id res chain seq x y z
N MET A 1 23.19 14.46 25.55
CA MET A 1 23.11 14.36 24.07
C MET A 1 21.63 14.41 23.76
N SER A 2 21.16 15.45 23.08
CA SER A 2 19.74 15.57 22.76
C SER A 2 19.37 14.44 21.80
N ASP A 3 18.68 13.41 22.28
CA ASP A 3 17.92 12.54 21.39
C ASP A 3 17.01 13.47 20.60
N ASN A 4 17.28 13.64 19.30
CA ASN A 4 16.40 14.40 18.44
C ASN A 4 15.05 13.70 18.46
N ALA A 5 14.08 14.30 19.16
CA ALA A 5 12.73 13.78 19.26
C ALA A 5 12.16 13.61 17.84
N HIS A 6 11.77 12.39 17.52
CA HIS A 6 11.21 12.03 16.22
C HIS A 6 9.92 11.23 16.43
N GLY A 7 9.00 11.31 15.47
CA GLY A 7 7.91 10.34 15.37
C GLY A 7 8.37 9.08 14.66
N THR A 8 7.48 8.10 14.63
CA THR A 8 7.72 6.85 13.92
C THR A 8 6.54 6.55 13.01
N LEU A 9 6.80 6.45 11.71
CA LEU A 9 5.82 6.07 10.70
C LEU A 9 6.11 4.65 10.24
N ILE A 10 5.15 3.76 10.42
CA ILE A 10 5.27 2.34 10.08
C ILE A 10 4.36 2.08 8.88
N LEU A 11 4.92 1.66 7.77
CA LEU A 11 4.19 1.30 6.56
C LEU A 11 4.09 -0.23 6.47
N LEU A 12 2.88 -0.75 6.32
CA LEU A 12 2.62 -2.17 6.19
C LEU A 12 1.77 -2.44 4.96
N ARG A 13 2.37 -3.06 3.94
CA ARG A 13 1.58 -3.58 2.81
C ARG A 13 0.82 -4.81 3.28
N HIS A 14 -0.46 -4.91 2.90
CA HIS A 14 -1.26 -6.09 3.18
C HIS A 14 -0.58 -7.40 2.73
N GLY A 15 -0.91 -8.51 3.40
CA GLY A 15 -0.43 -9.84 3.01
C GLY A 15 -1.00 -10.29 1.66
N GLN A 16 -0.52 -11.40 1.11
CA GLN A 16 -0.99 -11.94 -0.17
C GLN A 16 -2.53 -12.06 -0.23
N SER A 17 -3.13 -11.46 -1.26
CA SER A 17 -4.57 -11.62 -1.55
C SER A 17 -4.86 -12.79 -2.48
N GLU A 18 -6.12 -13.24 -2.51
CA GLU A 18 -6.60 -14.28 -3.45
C GLU A 18 -6.17 -13.97 -4.88
N TRP A 19 -6.35 -12.73 -5.32
CA TRP A 19 -5.99 -12.30 -6.68
C TRP A 19 -4.50 -12.03 -6.89
N ASN A 20 -3.72 -11.85 -5.82
CA ASN A 20 -2.27 -11.91 -5.95
C ASN A 20 -1.80 -13.34 -6.21
N ALA A 21 -2.42 -14.32 -5.53
CA ALA A 21 -2.09 -15.74 -5.70
C ALA A 21 -2.49 -16.26 -7.09
N SER A 22 -3.65 -15.85 -7.62
CA SER A 22 -4.11 -16.20 -8.98
C SER A 22 -3.55 -15.30 -10.09
N ASN A 23 -2.56 -14.45 -9.78
CA ASN A 23 -1.90 -13.56 -10.75
C ASN A 23 -2.84 -12.57 -11.47
N GLN A 24 -3.92 -12.12 -10.83
CA GLN A 24 -4.88 -11.16 -11.38
C GLN A 24 -4.56 -9.72 -10.98
N PHE A 25 -4.99 -8.76 -11.80
CA PHE A 25 -5.06 -7.35 -11.43
C PHE A 25 -6.24 -7.10 -10.50
N THR A 26 -5.99 -6.54 -9.32
CA THR A 26 -7.04 -6.34 -8.29
C THR A 26 -7.62 -4.93 -8.30
N GLY A 27 -6.78 -3.92 -8.10
CA GLY A 27 -7.22 -2.54 -7.92
C GLY A 27 -8.20 -2.42 -6.75
N TRP A 28 -9.35 -1.82 -7.01
CA TRP A 28 -10.35 -1.55 -5.98
C TRP A 28 -11.30 -2.72 -5.71
N VAL A 29 -11.20 -3.82 -6.47
CA VAL A 29 -11.97 -5.03 -6.17
C VAL A 29 -11.61 -5.55 -4.78
N ASP A 30 -12.63 -5.81 -3.98
CA ASP A 30 -12.50 -6.06 -2.55
C ASP A 30 -12.27 -7.55 -2.25
N VAL A 31 -11.12 -8.08 -2.64
CA VAL A 31 -10.75 -9.50 -2.45
C VAL A 31 -10.24 -9.82 -1.04
N ARG A 32 -10.27 -11.09 -0.63
CA ARG A 32 -9.79 -11.52 0.69
C ARG A 32 -8.27 -11.77 0.67
N LEU A 33 -7.71 -11.91 1.87
CA LEU A 33 -6.38 -12.50 2.05
C LEU A 33 -6.46 -14.01 1.83
N THR A 34 -5.37 -14.61 1.32
CA THR A 34 -5.15 -16.06 1.40
C THR A 34 -4.71 -16.43 2.81
N GLU A 35 -4.66 -17.73 3.13
CA GLU A 35 -4.09 -18.16 4.41
C GLU A 35 -2.63 -17.71 4.56
N LYS A 36 -1.84 -17.79 3.48
CA LYS A 36 -0.49 -17.23 3.44
C LYS A 36 -0.49 -15.74 3.77
N GLY A 37 -1.42 -14.96 3.21
CA GLY A 37 -1.53 -13.52 3.52
C GLY A 37 -1.93 -13.23 4.97
N ARG A 38 -2.66 -14.13 5.63
CA ARG A 38 -2.98 -14.03 7.06
C ARG A 38 -1.76 -14.33 7.93
N GLU A 39 -0.97 -15.34 7.58
CA GLU A 39 0.31 -15.64 8.25
C GLU A 39 1.33 -14.52 8.05
N GLU A 40 1.39 -13.91 6.86
CA GLU A 40 2.20 -12.70 6.62
C GLU A 40 1.78 -11.53 7.53
N ALA A 41 0.47 -11.30 7.69
CA ALA A 41 -0.03 -10.27 8.60
C ALA A 41 0.30 -10.56 10.07
N LYS A 42 0.18 -11.84 10.47
CA LYS A 42 0.53 -12.32 11.81
C LYS A 42 2.00 -12.07 12.11
N ARG A 43 2.88 -12.47 11.19
CA ARG A 43 4.32 -12.23 11.29
C ARG A 43 4.64 -10.74 11.37
N GLY A 44 3.95 -9.90 10.59
CA GLY A 44 4.08 -8.44 10.67
C GLY A 44 3.81 -7.90 12.08
N GLY A 45 2.74 -8.36 12.74
CA GLY A 45 2.44 -7.99 14.13
C GLY A 45 3.49 -8.48 15.14
N GLN A 46 4.01 -9.69 14.95
CA GLN A 46 5.11 -10.22 15.77
C GLN A 46 6.38 -9.36 15.63
N MET A 47 6.73 -8.93 14.42
CA MET A 47 7.87 -8.02 14.19
C MET A 47 7.70 -6.69 14.94
N LEU A 48 6.49 -6.11 14.94
CA LEU A 48 6.21 -4.88 15.70
C LEU A 48 6.48 -5.08 17.20
N LYS A 49 5.99 -6.20 17.75
CA LYS A 49 6.17 -6.56 19.15
C LYS A 49 7.63 -6.81 19.52
N GLU A 50 8.34 -7.58 18.69
CA GLU A 50 9.77 -7.89 18.84
C GLU A 50 10.62 -6.61 18.80
N ALA A 51 10.31 -5.67 17.91
CA ALA A 51 10.98 -4.39 17.79
C ALA A 51 10.57 -3.37 18.88
N GLY A 52 9.60 -3.71 19.74
CA GLY A 52 9.08 -2.81 20.76
C GLY A 52 8.29 -1.62 20.21
N LEU A 53 7.85 -1.67 18.95
CA LEU A 53 7.09 -0.62 18.30
C LEU A 53 5.62 -0.68 18.73
N LYS A 54 5.12 0.43 19.27
CA LYS A 54 3.76 0.54 19.81
C LYS A 54 2.99 1.66 19.09
N PRO A 55 2.44 1.39 17.90
CA PRO A 55 1.53 2.32 17.24
C PRO A 55 0.46 2.85 18.20
N THR A 56 0.25 4.15 18.19
CA THR A 56 -0.80 4.82 18.97
C THR A 56 -2.05 5.09 18.13
N ILE A 57 -1.96 4.91 16.81
CA ILE A 57 -3.06 5.06 15.86
C ILE A 57 -2.79 4.24 14.59
N LEU A 58 -3.85 3.70 14.00
CA LEU A 58 -3.83 3.00 12.72
C LEU A 58 -4.59 3.79 11.64
N TYR A 59 -3.98 3.94 10.47
CA TYR A 59 -4.64 4.32 9.23
C TYR A 59 -4.70 3.14 8.26
N THR A 60 -5.85 2.95 7.62
CA THR A 60 -5.98 1.96 6.55
C THR A 60 -6.94 2.40 5.46
N SER A 61 -6.94 1.66 4.35
CA SER A 61 -7.85 1.85 3.23
C SER A 61 -9.29 1.39 3.54
N LEU A 62 -10.19 1.47 2.55
CA LEU A 62 -11.54 0.88 2.64
C LEU A 62 -11.61 -0.58 2.16
N LEU A 63 -10.46 -1.19 1.85
CA LEU A 63 -10.37 -2.53 1.25
C LEU A 63 -10.04 -3.59 2.31
N ARG A 64 -10.83 -4.67 2.33
CA ARG A 64 -10.85 -5.69 3.39
C ARG A 64 -9.49 -6.35 3.62
N ARG A 65 -8.68 -6.52 2.58
CA ARG A 65 -7.35 -7.13 2.69
C ARG A 65 -6.40 -6.31 3.57
N ALA A 66 -6.37 -4.98 3.42
CA ALA A 66 -5.53 -4.12 4.26
C ALA A 66 -6.11 -4.01 5.68
N ILE A 67 -7.44 -3.88 5.80
CA ILE A 67 -8.12 -3.84 7.11
C ILE A 67 -7.85 -5.14 7.89
N THR A 68 -7.96 -6.29 7.23
CA THR A 68 -7.75 -7.60 7.86
C THR A 68 -6.30 -7.81 8.24
N THR A 69 -5.34 -7.43 7.37
CA THR A 69 -3.91 -7.43 7.75
C THR A 69 -3.66 -6.59 8.99
N ALA A 70 -4.21 -5.38 9.05
CA ALA A 70 -4.01 -4.48 10.18
C ALA A 70 -4.58 -5.08 11.48
N ASN A 71 -5.80 -5.62 11.43
CA ASN A 71 -6.41 -6.26 12.60
C ASN A 71 -5.57 -7.45 13.11
N ILE A 72 -5.13 -8.35 12.22
CA ILE A 72 -4.29 -9.50 12.60
C ILE A 72 -2.96 -9.02 13.20
N ALA A 73 -2.32 -8.01 12.60
CA ALA A 73 -1.06 -7.49 13.10
C ALA A 73 -1.21 -6.81 14.48
N LEU A 74 -2.32 -6.08 14.70
CA LEU A 74 -2.63 -5.47 15.99
C LEU A 74 -2.99 -6.50 17.06
N ASP A 75 -3.57 -7.64 16.69
CA ASP A 75 -3.80 -8.77 17.62
C ASP A 75 -2.50 -9.32 18.18
N GLU A 76 -1.58 -9.67 17.29
CA GLU A 76 -0.29 -10.24 17.67
C GLU A 76 0.57 -9.26 18.49
N ALA A 77 0.43 -7.97 18.22
CA ALA A 77 1.11 -6.89 18.94
C ALA A 77 0.42 -6.49 20.25
N ASP A 78 -0.79 -7.01 20.56
CA ASP A 78 -1.62 -6.63 21.71
C ASP A 78 -2.01 -5.13 21.74
N LEU A 79 -2.44 -4.62 20.57
CA LEU A 79 -2.73 -3.20 20.34
C LEU A 79 -4.10 -2.96 19.70
N HIS A 80 -5.03 -3.91 19.81
CA HIS A 80 -6.37 -3.81 19.20
C HIS A 80 -7.21 -2.59 19.60
N TRP A 81 -6.92 -2.00 20.77
CA TRP A 81 -7.69 -0.91 21.35
C TRP A 81 -7.35 0.47 20.77
N ILE A 82 -6.29 0.59 19.97
CA ILE A 82 -5.88 1.88 19.42
C ILE A 82 -6.92 2.43 18.43
N PRO A 83 -7.04 3.76 18.28
CA PRO A 83 -7.92 4.35 17.29
C PRO A 83 -7.57 3.90 15.86
N VAL A 84 -8.61 3.69 15.04
CA VAL A 84 -8.48 3.27 13.64
C VAL A 84 -9.22 4.25 12.74
N ILE A 85 -8.52 4.84 11.77
CA ILE A 85 -9.09 5.72 10.74
C ILE A 85 -9.02 5.01 9.38
N ARG A 86 -10.13 5.02 8.65
CA ARG A 86 -10.24 4.41 7.33
C ARG A 86 -10.55 5.47 6.28
N ASN A 87 -9.83 5.48 5.17
CA ASN A 87 -10.06 6.45 4.11
C ASN A 87 -9.75 5.86 2.72
N TRP A 88 -10.59 6.18 1.73
CA TRP A 88 -10.43 5.70 0.36
C TRP A 88 -9.12 6.20 -0.29
N ARG A 89 -8.58 7.34 0.18
CA ARG A 89 -7.31 7.90 -0.30
C ARG A 89 -6.12 6.98 -0.03
N LEU A 90 -6.28 5.97 0.84
CA LEU A 90 -5.29 4.91 1.08
C LEU A 90 -5.53 3.65 0.24
N ASN A 91 -6.58 3.59 -0.60
CA ASN A 91 -6.84 2.46 -1.49
C ASN A 91 -5.67 2.20 -2.45
N GLU A 92 -5.58 0.97 -2.94
CA GLU A 92 -4.70 0.60 -4.07
C GLU A 92 -4.97 1.48 -5.30
N ARG A 93 -4.05 1.53 -6.26
CA ARG A 93 -4.31 2.11 -7.59
C ARG A 93 -5.53 1.43 -8.23
N HIS A 94 -6.51 2.21 -8.71
CA HIS A 94 -7.61 1.70 -9.51
C HIS A 94 -7.08 1.19 -10.87
N TYR A 95 -7.21 -0.11 -11.14
CA TYR A 95 -6.63 -0.71 -12.36
C TYR A 95 -7.52 -0.61 -13.59
N GLY A 96 -8.68 0.04 -13.45
CA GLY A 96 -9.61 0.27 -14.56
C GLY A 96 -10.07 -1.04 -15.18
N ALA A 97 -10.14 -1.08 -16.50
CA ALA A 97 -10.61 -2.24 -17.26
C ALA A 97 -9.69 -3.47 -17.09
N LEU A 98 -8.52 -3.35 -16.45
CA LEU A 98 -7.68 -4.49 -16.14
C LEU A 98 -8.14 -5.27 -14.90
N GLN A 99 -9.01 -4.71 -14.04
CA GLN A 99 -9.49 -5.39 -12.85
C GLN A 99 -10.12 -6.75 -13.20
N GLY A 100 -9.66 -7.81 -12.53
CA GLY A 100 -10.09 -9.19 -12.78
C GLY A 100 -9.29 -9.93 -13.84
N LEU A 101 -8.55 -9.25 -14.71
CA LEU A 101 -7.75 -9.91 -15.75
C LEU A 101 -6.48 -10.56 -15.17
N ASN A 102 -6.11 -11.72 -15.70
CA ASN A 102 -4.82 -12.35 -15.40
C ASN A 102 -3.68 -11.55 -16.05
N LYS A 103 -2.59 -11.35 -15.29
CA LYS A 103 -1.44 -10.55 -15.72
C LYS A 103 -0.65 -11.20 -16.86
N ALA A 104 -0.43 -12.50 -16.80
CA ALA A 104 0.30 -13.23 -17.84
C ALA A 104 -0.47 -13.25 -19.16
N GLU A 105 -1.78 -13.52 -19.10
CA GLU A 105 -2.66 -13.48 -20.28
C GLU A 105 -2.75 -12.05 -20.87
N THR A 106 -2.82 -11.02 -20.01
CA THR A 106 -2.79 -9.62 -20.44
C THR A 106 -1.46 -9.28 -21.14
N LYS A 107 -0.33 -9.75 -20.60
CA LYS A 107 1.00 -9.58 -21.20
C LYS A 107 1.09 -10.29 -22.56
N GLU A 108 0.56 -11.50 -22.68
CA GLU A 108 0.52 -12.25 -23.94
C GLU A 108 -0.33 -11.52 -25.01
N LYS A 109 -1.48 -10.96 -24.61
CA LYS A 109 -2.40 -10.28 -25.52
C LYS A 109 -1.92 -8.90 -25.98
N TYR A 110 -1.36 -8.09 -25.08
CA TYR A 110 -1.02 -6.68 -25.36
C TYR A 110 0.48 -6.42 -25.55
N GLY A 111 1.33 -7.43 -25.30
CA GLY A 111 2.78 -7.30 -25.35
C GLY A 111 3.41 -6.76 -24.07
N GLU A 112 4.71 -6.96 -23.92
CA GLU A 112 5.47 -6.62 -22.73
C GLU A 112 5.55 -5.12 -22.47
N GLU A 113 5.77 -4.31 -23.51
CA GLU A 113 5.88 -2.85 -23.40
C GLU A 113 4.59 -2.23 -22.85
N GLN A 114 3.43 -2.61 -23.41
CA GLN A 114 2.14 -2.10 -22.95
C GLN A 114 1.80 -2.58 -21.53
N PHE A 115 2.09 -3.85 -21.23
CA PHE A 115 1.90 -4.42 -19.89
C PHE A 115 2.76 -3.71 -18.84
N MET A 116 4.02 -3.42 -19.15
CA MET A 116 4.92 -2.70 -18.26
C MET A 116 4.51 -1.24 -18.10
N SER A 117 4.05 -0.59 -19.18
CA SER A 117 3.47 0.77 -19.12
C SER A 117 2.31 0.82 -18.12
N TRP A 118 1.30 -0.05 -18.24
CA TRP A 118 0.17 -0.07 -17.28
C TRP A 118 0.58 -0.43 -15.86
N ARG A 119 1.60 -1.27 -15.67
CA ARG A 119 2.04 -1.65 -14.33
C ARG A 119 2.88 -0.59 -13.65
N ARG A 120 3.75 0.08 -14.39
CA ARG A 120 4.88 0.84 -13.83
C ARG A 120 4.97 2.29 -14.26
N SER A 121 4.27 2.70 -15.32
CA SER A 121 4.23 4.11 -15.72
C SER A 121 3.74 4.98 -14.57
N TYR A 122 4.39 6.13 -14.40
CA TYR A 122 4.04 7.09 -13.37
C TYR A 122 2.75 7.82 -13.72
N ASP A 123 2.60 8.26 -14.97
CA ASP A 123 1.57 9.20 -15.43
C ASP A 123 0.56 8.60 -16.42
N THR A 124 0.77 7.36 -16.85
CA THR A 124 -0.09 6.71 -17.86
C THR A 124 -1.03 5.71 -17.18
N PRO A 125 -2.34 5.98 -17.11
CA PRO A 125 -3.28 5.07 -16.47
C PRO A 125 -3.61 3.87 -17.39
N PRO A 126 -4.05 2.73 -16.81
CA PRO A 126 -4.75 1.70 -17.56
C PRO A 126 -6.04 2.24 -18.23
N PRO A 127 -6.64 1.49 -19.17
CA PRO A 127 -7.93 1.89 -19.76
C PRO A 127 -9.02 2.01 -18.68
N ALA A 128 -9.90 3.00 -18.81
CA ALA A 128 -11.00 3.22 -17.88
C ALA A 128 -11.98 2.02 -17.87
N ILE A 129 -12.42 1.60 -16.68
CA ILE A 129 -13.43 0.54 -16.55
C ILE A 129 -14.79 1.05 -17.03
N ASP A 130 -15.60 0.19 -17.64
CA ASP A 130 -17.03 0.47 -17.88
C ASP A 130 -17.77 0.53 -16.53
N VAL A 131 -18.70 1.48 -16.37
CA VAL A 131 -19.46 1.65 -15.13
C VAL A 131 -20.40 0.48 -14.84
N ASP A 132 -20.79 -0.25 -15.90
CA ASP A 132 -21.65 -1.45 -15.83
C ASP A 132 -20.83 -2.76 -15.71
N ASN A 133 -19.50 -2.67 -15.69
CA ASN A 133 -18.64 -3.84 -15.50
C ASN A 133 -18.84 -4.45 -14.11
N GLU A 134 -18.82 -5.78 -14.00
CA GLU A 134 -19.00 -6.50 -12.71
C GLU A 134 -17.95 -6.12 -11.65
N TYR A 135 -16.77 -5.65 -12.06
CA TYR A 135 -15.68 -5.22 -11.18
C TYR A 135 -15.61 -3.71 -10.97
N ALA A 136 -16.58 -2.93 -11.47
CA ALA A 136 -16.65 -1.50 -11.23
C ALA A 136 -17.18 -1.19 -9.82
N GLN A 137 -16.63 -0.16 -9.19
CA GLN A 137 -17.03 0.28 -7.84
C GLN A 137 -18.20 1.27 -7.85
N THR A 138 -18.80 1.54 -9.02
CA THR A 138 -19.81 2.58 -9.30
C THR A 138 -20.91 2.70 -8.24
N ASN A 139 -21.41 1.57 -7.73
CA ASN A 139 -22.58 1.51 -6.85
C ASN A 139 -22.24 1.06 -5.42
N GLU A 140 -20.97 1.10 -5.02
CA GLU A 140 -20.59 0.66 -3.68
C GLU A 140 -20.82 1.77 -2.64
N ALA A 141 -21.63 1.46 -1.62
CA ALA A 141 -22.01 2.41 -0.56
C ALA A 141 -20.82 3.06 0.17
N ARG A 142 -19.66 2.40 0.23
CA ARG A 142 -18.44 2.94 0.87
C ARG A 142 -17.82 4.14 0.13
N TYR A 143 -18.29 4.42 -1.08
CA TYR A 143 -17.85 5.54 -1.93
C TYR A 143 -18.98 6.55 -2.19
N ALA A 144 -20.09 6.46 -1.45
CA ALA A 144 -21.26 7.34 -1.64
C ALA A 144 -20.94 8.84 -1.44
N ASP A 145 -19.91 9.16 -0.64
CA ASP A 145 -19.49 10.53 -0.36
C ASP A 145 -18.46 11.07 -1.37
N LEU A 146 -18.13 10.31 -2.43
CA LEU A 146 -17.26 10.78 -3.50
C LEU A 146 -18.07 11.45 -4.61
N ASP A 147 -17.65 12.65 -5.01
CA ASP A 147 -18.23 13.33 -6.18
C ASP A 147 -18.05 12.49 -7.46
N GLU A 148 -16.89 11.84 -7.60
CA GLU A 148 -16.59 10.94 -8.71
C GLU A 148 -15.73 9.76 -8.22
N ILE A 149 -16.16 8.54 -8.57
CA ILE A 149 -15.39 7.32 -8.33
C ILE A 149 -14.42 7.15 -9.50
N PRO A 150 -13.09 7.03 -9.27
CA PRO A 150 -12.13 6.93 -10.35
C PRO A 150 -12.37 5.65 -11.16
N ARG A 151 -12.41 5.78 -12.49
CA ARG A 151 -12.56 4.64 -13.41
C ARG A 151 -11.22 4.00 -13.79
N THR A 152 -10.10 4.66 -13.49
CA THR A 152 -8.73 4.20 -13.66
C THR A 152 -7.79 5.19 -12.96
N GLU A 153 -6.61 4.74 -12.56
CA GLU A 153 -5.58 5.59 -11.96
C GLU A 153 -4.20 5.16 -12.47
N CYS A 154 -3.33 6.14 -12.72
CA CYS A 154 -1.88 5.94 -12.76
C CYS A 154 -1.28 6.15 -11.35
N LEU A 155 0.05 6.08 -11.18
CA LEU A 155 0.66 6.34 -9.87
C LEU A 155 0.57 7.82 -9.47
N LEU A 156 0.66 8.74 -10.43
CA LEU A 156 0.49 10.18 -10.21
C LEU A 156 -0.92 10.51 -9.66
N ASP A 157 -1.96 9.83 -10.12
CA ASP A 157 -3.33 10.02 -9.58
C ASP A 157 -3.40 9.58 -8.11
N VAL A 158 -2.75 8.45 -7.78
CA VAL A 158 -2.63 7.98 -6.38
C VAL A 158 -1.88 9.01 -5.53
N VAL A 159 -0.79 9.60 -6.04
CA VAL A 159 -0.05 10.69 -5.37
C VAL A 159 -0.99 11.88 -5.10
N LYS A 160 -1.72 12.35 -6.12
CA LYS A 160 -2.63 13.50 -6.00
C LYS A 160 -3.72 13.31 -4.95
N ARG A 161 -4.24 12.10 -4.77
CA ARG A 161 -5.26 11.84 -3.73
C ARG A 161 -4.67 11.53 -2.36
N PHE A 162 -3.51 10.88 -2.27
CA PHE A 162 -3.00 10.38 -1.00
C PHE A 162 -2.10 11.39 -0.29
N ILE A 163 -1.20 12.09 -1.00
CA ILE A 163 -0.24 12.99 -0.37
C ILE A 163 -0.92 14.14 0.39
N PRO A 164 -1.97 14.81 -0.13
CA PRO A 164 -2.68 15.82 0.65
C PRO A 164 -3.26 15.28 1.95
N TYR A 165 -3.81 14.06 1.94
CA TYR A 165 -4.32 13.41 3.15
C TYR A 165 -3.20 13.04 4.12
N TYR A 166 -2.04 12.61 3.62
CA TYR A 166 -0.87 12.39 4.45
C TYR A 166 -0.43 13.70 5.13
N GLU A 167 -0.27 14.78 4.38
CA GLU A 167 0.18 16.09 4.89
C GLU A 167 -0.80 16.70 5.90
N GLU A 168 -2.11 16.57 5.66
CA GLU A 168 -3.15 17.17 6.49
C GLU A 168 -3.44 16.39 7.77
N GLU A 169 -3.41 15.04 7.72
CA GLU A 169 -3.87 14.19 8.82
C GLU A 169 -2.76 13.35 9.47
N ILE A 170 -1.86 12.75 8.68
CA ILE A 170 -0.89 11.77 9.18
C ILE A 170 0.42 12.45 9.62
N ALA A 171 1.00 13.29 8.76
CA ALA A 171 2.29 13.95 8.99
C ALA A 171 2.32 14.78 10.28
N PRO A 172 1.27 15.57 10.64
CA PRO A 172 1.27 16.35 11.87
C PRO A 172 1.34 15.48 13.13
N ARG A 173 0.81 14.25 13.09
CA ARG A 173 0.90 13.31 14.22
C ARG A 173 2.31 12.79 14.39
N VAL A 174 2.93 12.36 13.30
CA VAL A 174 4.32 11.88 13.31
C VAL A 174 5.27 13.01 13.76
N ALA A 175 5.09 14.23 13.26
CA ALA A 175 5.90 15.38 13.67
C ALA A 175 5.79 15.70 15.18
N ARG A 176 4.69 15.32 15.84
CA ARG A 176 4.53 15.44 17.31
C ARG A 176 5.13 14.28 18.11
N GLY A 177 5.83 13.35 17.45
CA GLY A 177 6.45 12.20 18.10
C GLY A 177 5.56 10.97 18.22
N GLU A 178 4.37 10.95 17.58
CA GLU A 178 3.48 9.77 17.62
C GLU A 178 4.07 8.60 16.81
N THR A 179 3.75 7.36 17.23
CA THR A 179 4.00 6.15 16.42
C THR A 179 2.74 5.85 15.61
N VAL A 180 2.79 6.03 14.29
CA VAL A 180 1.64 5.87 13.39
C VAL A 180 1.84 4.62 12.53
N LEU A 181 0.84 3.73 12.51
CA LEU A 181 0.79 2.60 11.59
C LEU A 181 -0.10 2.92 10.38
N VAL A 182 0.41 2.70 9.17
CA VAL A 182 -0.34 2.79 7.91
C VAL A 182 -0.35 1.42 7.25
N ALA A 183 -1.49 0.74 7.32
CA ALA A 183 -1.69 -0.55 6.66
C ALA A 183 -2.44 -0.36 5.33
N ALA A 184 -1.76 -0.53 4.20
CA ALA A 184 -2.30 -0.18 2.88
C ALA A 184 -1.79 -1.13 1.77
N HIS A 185 -1.63 -0.61 0.56
CA HIS A 185 -1.41 -1.38 -0.67
C HIS A 185 -0.10 -1.00 -1.37
N GLY A 186 0.25 -1.75 -2.42
CA GLY A 186 1.51 -1.57 -3.12
C GLY A 186 1.68 -0.15 -3.67
N ASN A 187 0.74 0.35 -4.48
CA ASN A 187 0.92 1.66 -5.12
C ASN A 187 0.66 2.84 -4.19
N SER A 188 -0.28 2.72 -3.24
CA SER A 188 -0.48 3.77 -2.23
C SER A 188 0.76 3.96 -1.36
N LEU A 189 1.41 2.87 -0.93
CA LEU A 189 2.64 2.98 -0.16
C LEU A 189 3.82 3.42 -1.03
N ARG A 190 3.92 3.00 -2.30
CA ARG A 190 4.92 3.52 -3.23
C ARG A 190 4.78 5.03 -3.44
N ALA A 191 3.55 5.54 -3.57
CA ALA A 191 3.28 6.97 -3.69
C ALA A 191 3.80 7.75 -2.47
N LEU A 192 3.57 7.23 -1.26
CA LEU A 192 4.08 7.84 -0.04
C LEU A 192 5.60 7.75 0.08
N VAL A 193 6.20 6.59 -0.20
CA VAL A 193 7.67 6.43 -0.21
C VAL A 193 8.31 7.36 -1.22
N LYS A 194 7.73 7.51 -2.42
CA LYS A 194 8.18 8.48 -3.43
C LYS A 194 8.27 9.89 -2.86
N TYR A 195 7.23 10.31 -2.14
CA TYR A 195 7.17 11.63 -1.52
C TYR A 195 8.19 11.78 -0.38
N LEU A 196 8.26 10.81 0.52
CA LEU A 196 9.16 10.83 1.69
C LEU A 196 10.64 10.85 1.29
N ASP A 197 11.02 10.06 0.29
CA ASP A 197 12.41 9.90 -0.14
C ASP A 197 12.75 10.74 -1.37
N ASN A 198 11.83 11.61 -1.83
CA ASN A 198 11.99 12.44 -3.03
C ASN A 198 12.46 11.64 -4.26
N ILE A 199 11.86 10.45 -4.47
CA ILE A 199 12.19 9.57 -5.59
C ILE A 199 11.68 10.20 -6.88
N SER A 200 12.50 10.18 -7.94
CA SER A 200 12.14 10.68 -9.26
C SER A 200 10.98 9.91 -9.90
N ASP A 201 10.37 10.47 -10.94
CA ASP A 201 9.30 9.81 -11.69
C ASP A 201 9.84 8.62 -12.50
N GLU A 202 11.13 8.66 -12.85
CA GLU A 202 11.86 7.60 -13.54
C GLU A 202 12.18 6.43 -12.61
N ASP A 203 12.68 6.72 -11.40
CA ASP A 203 13.17 5.68 -10.48
C ASP A 203 12.04 4.98 -9.72
N ILE A 204 10.89 5.63 -9.54
CA ILE A 204 9.77 5.06 -8.77
C ILE A 204 9.25 3.76 -9.39
N ALA A 205 9.40 3.56 -10.70
CA ALA A 205 9.03 2.34 -11.40
C ALA A 205 9.73 1.09 -10.81
N ALA A 206 10.99 1.24 -10.38
CA ALA A 206 11.80 0.15 -9.84
C ALA A 206 11.47 -0.21 -8.38
N LEU A 207 10.82 0.70 -7.63
CA LEU A 207 10.48 0.45 -6.24
C LEU A 207 9.42 -0.65 -6.10
N ASN A 208 9.74 -1.67 -5.30
CA ASN A 208 8.83 -2.76 -4.96
C ASN A 208 8.73 -2.90 -3.45
N ILE A 209 7.51 -2.79 -2.92
CA ILE A 209 7.23 -2.94 -1.49
C ILE A 209 6.75 -4.39 -1.25
N PRO A 210 7.44 -5.20 -0.43
CA PRO A 210 7.04 -6.58 -0.14
C PRO A 210 5.73 -6.63 0.64
N THR A 211 5.03 -7.77 0.63
CA THR A 211 3.81 -7.98 1.43
C THR A 211 4.18 -8.34 2.87
N GLY A 212 3.41 -7.85 3.84
CA GLY A 212 3.47 -8.31 5.24
C GLY A 212 4.67 -7.87 6.08
N ILE A 213 5.64 -7.15 5.53
CA ILE A 213 6.86 -6.75 6.25
C ILE A 213 6.80 -5.25 6.57
N PRO A 214 6.80 -4.84 7.86
CA PRO A 214 6.76 -3.44 8.23
C PRO A 214 8.02 -2.69 7.80
N LEU A 215 7.83 -1.52 7.18
CA LEU A 215 8.86 -0.54 6.81
C LEU A 215 8.76 0.67 7.73
N VAL A 216 9.85 1.02 8.40
CA VAL A 216 9.86 2.02 9.47
C VAL A 216 10.61 3.29 9.03
N TYR A 217 9.92 4.42 9.10
CA TYR A 217 10.49 5.76 8.94
C TYR A 217 10.54 6.47 10.30
N LYS A 218 11.63 7.20 10.53
CA LYS A 218 11.84 8.14 11.63
C LYS A 218 11.78 9.54 11.03
N ILE A 219 10.88 10.38 11.53
CA ILE A 219 10.61 11.70 10.97
C ILE A 219 10.69 12.72 12.10
N ASP A 220 11.49 13.77 11.91
CA ASP A 220 11.65 14.83 12.91
C ASP A 220 10.44 15.77 12.97
N ALA A 221 10.46 16.71 13.91
CA ALA A 221 9.37 17.67 14.10
C ALA A 221 9.15 18.63 12.90
N ASN A 222 10.12 18.74 11.99
CA ASN A 222 10.00 19.53 10.76
C ASN A 222 9.48 18.71 9.58
N GLY A 223 9.19 17.42 9.77
CA GLY A 223 8.82 16.51 8.70
C GLY A 223 10.01 15.93 7.93
N THR A 224 11.24 16.13 8.41
CA THR A 224 12.44 15.60 7.75
C THR A 224 12.59 14.11 8.04
N VAL A 225 12.70 13.30 6.99
CA VAL A 225 13.04 11.89 7.11
C VAL A 225 14.48 11.74 7.60
N MET A 226 14.65 11.10 8.75
CA MET A 226 15.96 10.89 9.39
C MET A 226 16.65 9.60 8.92
N ASN A 227 15.93 8.69 8.29
CA ASN A 227 16.43 7.44 7.70
C ASN A 227 15.87 7.24 6.28
N PRO A 228 16.43 7.93 5.27
CA PRO A 228 15.97 7.79 3.88
C PRO A 228 15.94 6.34 3.41
N GLY A 229 14.87 5.96 2.70
CA GLY A 229 14.58 4.58 2.30
C GLY A 229 13.88 3.73 3.37
N GLY A 230 13.78 4.24 4.60
CA GLY A 230 13.24 3.52 5.74
C GLY A 230 14.06 2.29 6.14
N GLU A 231 13.60 1.60 7.18
CA GLU A 231 14.19 0.35 7.65
C GLU A 231 13.12 -0.74 7.74
N TYR A 232 13.27 -1.82 6.97
CA TYR A 232 12.41 -3.00 7.12
C TYR A 232 12.78 -3.75 8.39
N LEU A 233 11.78 -4.21 9.15
CA LEU A 233 12.01 -5.00 10.36
C LEU A 233 12.59 -6.40 10.08
N ASP A 234 12.53 -6.85 8.82
CA ASP A 234 13.19 -8.06 8.32
C ASP A 234 13.76 -7.78 6.92
N PRO A 235 14.99 -7.25 6.82
CA PRO A 235 15.58 -6.85 5.55
C PRO A 235 15.76 -8.01 4.55
N GLU A 236 16.06 -9.22 5.03
CA GLU A 236 16.26 -10.39 4.18
C GLU A 236 14.93 -10.83 3.55
N ALA A 237 13.89 -10.98 4.37
CA ALA A 237 12.56 -11.28 3.87
C ALA A 237 12.03 -10.16 2.96
N ALA A 238 12.36 -8.90 3.25
CA ALA A 238 11.95 -7.76 2.44
C ALA A 238 12.57 -7.80 1.04
N ALA A 239 13.86 -8.10 0.94
CA ALA A 239 14.55 -8.25 -0.34
C ALA A 239 13.94 -9.40 -1.17
N ALA A 240 13.71 -10.56 -0.55
CA ALA A 240 13.09 -11.71 -1.21
C ALA A 240 11.65 -11.39 -1.67
N GLY A 241 10.86 -10.74 -0.82
CA GLY A 241 9.48 -10.33 -1.14
C GLY A 241 9.42 -9.29 -2.25
N ALA A 242 10.33 -8.31 -2.26
CA ALA A 242 10.42 -7.29 -3.30
C ALA A 242 10.76 -7.91 -4.67
N ALA A 243 11.69 -8.86 -4.70
CA ALA A 243 12.01 -9.64 -5.91
C ALA A 243 10.80 -10.45 -6.41
N ALA A 244 10.05 -11.09 -5.52
CA ALA A 244 8.83 -11.82 -5.89
C ALA A 244 7.73 -10.90 -6.49
N VAL A 245 7.63 -9.65 -6.02
CA VAL A 245 6.71 -8.65 -6.59
C VAL A 245 7.15 -8.21 -7.98
N ALA A 246 8.46 -8.05 -8.19
CA ALA A 246 9.03 -7.72 -9.50
C ALA A 246 8.70 -8.80 -10.55
N ALA A 247 8.88 -10.07 -10.20
CA ALA A 247 8.64 -11.23 -11.06
C ALA A 247 7.15 -11.53 -11.37
N GLN A 248 6.19 -10.80 -10.79
CA GLN A 248 4.78 -11.00 -11.13
C GLN A 248 4.52 -10.75 -12.61
N GLY A 249 3.69 -11.59 -13.25
CA GLY A 249 3.45 -11.56 -14.68
C GLY A 249 4.42 -12.39 -15.53
N GLU A 250 5.42 -13.03 -14.91
CA GLU A 250 6.31 -13.99 -15.60
C GLU A 250 5.81 -15.43 -15.53
N ALA A 251 5.04 -15.80 -14.50
CA ALA A 251 4.46 -17.13 -14.34
C ALA A 251 3.03 -17.21 -14.88
N LYS A 252 2.70 -18.32 -15.55
CA LYS A 252 1.33 -18.67 -15.97
C LYS A 252 0.50 -19.16 -14.78
#